data_AF-A0AB33JII9-F1
#
_entry.id   AF-A0AB33JII9-F1
#
_cell.length_a   1.000
_cell.length_b   1.000
_cell.length_c   1.000
_cell.angle_alpha   90.00
_cell.angle_beta   90.00
_cell.angle_gamma   90.00
#
_symmetry.space_group_name_H-M   'P 1'
#
loop_
_entity.id
_entity.type
_entity.pdbx_description
1 polymer ?
#
loop_
_entity_poly.entity_id
_entity_poly.type
_entity_poly.pdbx_seq_one_letter_code
_entity_poly.pdbx_strand_id
1 'polypeptide(L)'
;MLAACSNDDKDEAPPVPDGMVMTTAAPVGEEIQFLFAKDDEPLVKGATEVRREWEHMSLRTYRVVTQTITITGRVTHLECYGIKLTRLDVRGNKHLKTLRCGYNLLTSLNVNGCVQLEYLDCSANQLTLLNASACTRLKAVTCFKNRLTYESVKLPKVGNGTLMFKNTKEGDTQKLTPTQVTELKKKGWKVEQWRWNNEDYPGE
;
A
#
# COMPACT_ATOMS: atom_id res chain seq x y z
N MET A 1 46.81 -6.55 -28.43
CA MET A 1 45.76 -5.61 -27.98
C MET A 1 44.43 -6.33 -28.09
N LEU A 2 43.96 -6.94 -27.01
CA LEU A 2 42.61 -7.47 -26.91
C LEU A 2 41.90 -6.55 -25.91
N ALA A 3 40.98 -5.73 -26.40
CA ALA A 3 40.11 -4.93 -25.56
C ALA A 3 39.02 -5.85 -24.99
N ALA A 4 38.91 -5.87 -23.67
CA ALA A 4 37.85 -6.55 -22.95
C ALA A 4 36.52 -5.81 -23.18
N CYS A 5 35.48 -6.53 -23.62
CA CYS A 5 34.10 -6.07 -23.49
C CYS A 5 33.70 -6.23 -22.02
N SER A 6 33.40 -5.14 -21.32
CA SER A 6 32.75 -5.21 -20.01
C SER A 6 31.27 -5.56 -20.21
N ASN A 7 30.84 -6.66 -19.60
CA ASN A 7 29.43 -7.01 -19.47
C ASN A 7 28.88 -6.27 -18.24
N ASP A 8 28.42 -5.03 -18.42
CA ASP A 8 27.75 -4.23 -17.39
C ASP A 8 26.21 -4.21 -17.54
N ASP A 9 25.62 -5.17 -18.28
CA ASP A 9 24.17 -5.30 -18.43
C ASP A 9 23.56 -6.31 -17.43
N LYS A 10 23.72 -6.07 -16.13
CA LYS A 10 22.93 -6.75 -15.10
C LYS A 10 22.40 -5.76 -14.06
N ASP A 11 21.07 -5.73 -13.96
CA ASP A 11 20.27 -5.08 -12.92
C ASP A 11 19.85 -3.61 -13.12
N GLU A 12 19.50 -3.19 -14.34
CA GLU A 12 18.66 -2.00 -14.45
C GLU A 12 17.24 -2.35 -13.97
N ALA A 13 16.84 -1.80 -12.82
CA ALA A 13 15.50 -1.99 -12.28
C ALA A 13 14.46 -1.61 -13.35
N PRO A 14 13.36 -2.37 -13.53
CA PRO A 14 12.38 -2.10 -14.57
C PRO A 14 11.91 -0.66 -14.46
N PRO A 15 11.72 0.05 -15.60
CA PRO A 15 11.39 1.47 -15.59
C PRO A 15 10.20 1.75 -14.66
N VAL A 16 10.31 2.84 -13.89
CA VAL A 16 9.25 3.30 -13.00
C VAL A 16 8.03 3.60 -13.89
N PRO A 17 6.87 2.95 -13.69
CA PRO A 17 5.68 3.24 -14.46
C PRO A 17 5.30 4.71 -14.30
N ASP A 18 4.83 5.32 -15.38
CA ASP A 18 4.22 6.65 -15.34
C ASP A 18 2.84 6.54 -14.67
N GLY A 19 2.82 6.61 -13.34
CA GLY A 19 1.63 6.43 -12.52
C GLY A 19 1.65 5.15 -11.69
N MET A 20 0.46 4.62 -11.39
CA MET A 20 0.30 3.38 -10.64
C MET A 20 -0.32 2.29 -11.50
N VAL A 21 0.09 1.06 -11.24
CA VAL A 21 -0.39 -0.14 -11.93
C VAL A 21 -0.96 -1.08 -10.90
N MET A 22 -2.16 -1.61 -11.16
CA MET A 22 -2.80 -2.59 -10.31
C MET A 22 -3.32 -3.77 -11.12
N THR A 23 -3.29 -4.94 -10.50
CA THR A 23 -3.88 -6.16 -11.06
C THR A 23 -5.06 -6.56 -10.18
N THR A 24 -6.22 -6.81 -10.79
CA THR A 24 -7.44 -7.26 -10.09
C THR A 24 -7.85 -8.66 -10.53
N ALA A 25 -8.42 -9.42 -9.59
CA ALA A 25 -9.13 -10.66 -9.86
C ALA A 25 -10.63 -10.43 -10.12
N ALA A 26 -11.12 -9.19 -10.08
CA ALA A 26 -12.47 -8.86 -10.49
C ALA A 26 -12.70 -9.24 -11.97
N PRO A 27 -13.79 -9.94 -12.31
CA PRO A 27 -14.15 -10.24 -13.69
C PRO A 27 -14.32 -8.98 -14.54
N VAL A 28 -14.07 -9.09 -15.84
CA VAL A 28 -14.47 -8.07 -16.81
C VAL A 28 -15.98 -7.83 -16.68
N GLY A 29 -16.38 -6.57 -16.61
CA GLY A 29 -17.76 -6.17 -16.42
C GLY A 29 -18.17 -5.93 -14.96
N GLU A 30 -17.39 -6.38 -13.97
CA GLU A 30 -17.64 -6.08 -12.55
C GLU A 30 -17.42 -4.59 -12.26
N GLU A 31 -18.23 -4.02 -11.37
CA GLU A 31 -18.06 -2.65 -10.89
C GLU A 31 -17.14 -2.62 -9.67
N ILE A 32 -16.12 -1.78 -9.72
CA ILE A 32 -15.18 -1.50 -8.63
C ILE A 32 -15.22 -0.02 -8.30
N GLN A 33 -14.82 0.33 -7.07
CA GLN A 33 -14.84 1.71 -6.61
C GLN A 33 -13.45 2.18 -6.19
N PHE A 34 -13.13 3.40 -6.61
CA PHE A 34 -11.99 4.15 -6.12
C PHE A 34 -12.49 5.42 -5.44
N LEU A 35 -11.93 5.75 -4.29
CA LEU A 35 -12.14 7.05 -3.66
C LEU A 35 -10.87 7.88 -3.82
N PHE A 36 -11.00 9.03 -4.49
CA PHE A 36 -9.91 9.99 -4.68
C PHE A 36 -10.16 11.27 -3.87
N ALA A 37 -9.11 12.08 -3.68
CA ALA A 37 -9.32 13.44 -3.21
C ALA A 37 -10.18 14.21 -4.22
N LYS A 38 -10.91 15.22 -3.75
CA LYS A 38 -11.79 16.04 -4.60
C LYS A 38 -11.07 16.63 -5.80
N ASP A 39 -9.86 17.14 -5.59
CA ASP A 39 -9.08 17.85 -6.60
C ASP A 39 -8.10 16.94 -7.38
N ASP A 40 -8.10 15.64 -7.09
CA ASP A 40 -7.35 14.67 -7.88
C ASP A 40 -8.12 14.40 -9.19
N GLU A 41 -7.43 14.52 -10.32
CA GLU A 41 -7.97 14.20 -11.65
C GLU A 41 -7.23 13.01 -12.27
N PRO A 42 -7.50 11.78 -11.79
CA PRO A 42 -6.88 10.58 -12.30
C PRO A 42 -7.36 10.25 -13.72
N LEU A 43 -6.44 9.76 -14.54
CA LEU A 43 -6.74 9.09 -15.81
C LEU A 43 -6.66 7.59 -15.59
N VAL A 44 -7.82 6.92 -15.64
CA VAL A 44 -7.94 5.48 -15.43
C VAL A 44 -8.01 4.75 -16.76
N LYS A 45 -7.11 3.79 -16.98
CA LYS A 45 -7.11 2.86 -18.12
C LYS A 45 -7.34 1.45 -17.63
N GLY A 46 -7.97 0.61 -18.45
CA GLY A 46 -8.33 -0.77 -18.09
C GLY A 46 -9.64 -0.91 -17.32
N ALA A 47 -10.31 0.20 -17.03
CA ALA A 47 -11.67 0.26 -16.52
C ALA A 47 -12.37 1.53 -17.04
N THR A 48 -13.68 1.48 -17.22
CA THR A 48 -14.49 2.61 -17.72
C THR A 48 -15.26 3.24 -16.57
N GLU A 49 -15.13 4.56 -16.37
CA GLU A 49 -15.92 5.29 -15.36
C GLU A 49 -17.41 5.21 -15.71
N VAL A 50 -18.24 4.78 -14.77
CA VAL A 50 -19.70 4.67 -14.97
C VAL A 50 -20.49 5.61 -14.08
N ARG A 51 -19.92 6.01 -12.94
CA ARG A 51 -20.61 6.86 -11.95
C ARG A 51 -19.59 7.61 -11.11
N ARG A 52 -19.92 8.86 -10.79
CA ARG A 52 -19.17 9.72 -9.86
C ARG A 52 -20.11 10.26 -8.80
N GLU A 53 -19.71 10.16 -7.55
CA GLU A 53 -20.47 10.55 -6.36
C GLU A 53 -19.57 11.27 -5.36
N TRP A 54 -20.22 11.95 -4.40
CA TRP A 54 -19.65 12.69 -3.28
C TRP A 54 -18.98 14.01 -3.68
N GLU A 55 -19.30 15.09 -2.97
CA GLU A 55 -18.84 16.44 -3.33
C GLU A 55 -17.55 16.87 -2.58
N HIS A 56 -17.28 16.23 -1.43
CA HIS A 56 -16.11 16.52 -0.59
C HIS A 56 -14.93 15.55 -0.82
N MET A 57 -15.20 14.40 -1.45
CA MET A 57 -14.24 13.42 -1.95
C MET A 57 -14.78 12.94 -3.30
N SER A 58 -13.95 12.34 -4.16
CA SER A 58 -14.43 11.84 -5.45
C SER A 58 -14.57 10.32 -5.42
N LEU A 59 -15.77 9.81 -5.08
CA LEU A 59 -16.06 8.38 -5.19
C LEU A 59 -16.40 8.09 -6.65
N ARG A 60 -15.60 7.26 -7.30
CA ARG A 60 -15.74 6.93 -8.71
C ARG A 60 -15.92 5.42 -8.87
N THR A 61 -17.03 5.02 -9.47
CA THR A 61 -17.30 3.63 -9.84
C THR A 61 -16.82 3.39 -11.26
N TYR A 62 -16.07 2.32 -11.45
CA TYR A 62 -15.55 1.88 -12.74
C TYR A 62 -16.03 0.47 -13.06
N ARG A 63 -16.37 0.22 -14.33
CA ARG A 63 -16.57 -1.13 -14.84
C ARG A 63 -15.24 -1.69 -15.37
N VAL A 64 -14.80 -2.83 -14.86
CA VAL A 64 -13.55 -3.48 -15.27
C VAL A 64 -13.59 -3.85 -16.75
N VAL A 65 -12.56 -3.46 -17.50
CA VAL A 65 -12.38 -3.83 -18.92
C VAL A 65 -11.22 -4.83 -19.06
N THR A 66 -10.15 -4.64 -18.30
CA THR A 66 -8.98 -5.51 -18.26
C THR A 66 -8.53 -5.77 -16.83
N GLN A 67 -7.90 -6.91 -16.57
CA GLN A 67 -7.37 -7.25 -15.23
C GLN A 67 -6.21 -6.36 -14.79
N THR A 68 -5.59 -5.64 -15.73
CA THR A 68 -4.59 -4.60 -15.41
C THR A 68 -5.25 -3.23 -15.53
N ILE A 69 -5.23 -2.46 -14.45
CA ILE A 69 -5.71 -1.08 -14.41
C ILE A 69 -4.51 -0.18 -14.18
N THR A 70 -4.42 0.89 -14.95
CA THR A 70 -3.39 1.93 -14.77
C THR A 70 -4.08 3.22 -14.39
N ILE A 71 -3.56 3.91 -13.38
CA ILE A 71 -4.03 5.24 -13.00
C ILE A 71 -2.85 6.20 -13.13
N THR A 72 -3.00 7.20 -13.99
CA THR A 72 -2.00 8.26 -14.19
C THR A 72 -2.59 9.62 -13.81
N GLY A 73 -1.78 10.67 -13.88
CA GLY A 73 -2.14 11.99 -13.39
C GLY A 73 -1.83 12.17 -11.90
N ARG A 74 -2.14 13.36 -11.38
CA ARG A 74 -1.87 13.69 -9.98
C ARG A 74 -2.91 13.03 -9.08
N VAL A 75 -2.46 12.07 -8.28
CA VAL A 75 -3.24 11.45 -7.21
C VAL A 75 -2.54 11.65 -5.88
N THR A 76 -3.23 12.26 -4.93
CA THR A 76 -2.78 12.54 -3.56
C THR A 76 -3.47 11.63 -2.55
N HIS A 77 -4.66 11.12 -2.85
CA HIS A 77 -5.42 10.20 -2.01
C HIS A 77 -6.03 9.09 -2.86
N LEU A 78 -5.83 7.84 -2.46
CA LEU A 78 -6.48 6.69 -3.09
C LEU A 78 -6.99 5.73 -2.02
N GLU A 79 -8.28 5.40 -2.10
CA GLU A 79 -8.85 4.23 -1.45
C GLU A 79 -9.38 3.24 -2.48
N CYS A 80 -9.04 1.97 -2.30
CA CYS A 80 -9.40 0.86 -3.17
C CYS A 80 -9.73 -0.40 -2.34
N TYR A 81 -10.51 -0.24 -1.27
CA TYR A 81 -10.89 -1.33 -0.37
C TYR A 81 -11.76 -2.37 -1.06
N GLY A 82 -11.48 -3.66 -0.85
CA GLY A 82 -12.45 -4.71 -1.20
C GLY A 82 -12.58 -5.04 -2.68
N ILE A 83 -11.74 -4.49 -3.57
CA ILE A 83 -11.92 -4.61 -5.03
C ILE A 83 -11.12 -5.77 -5.66
N LYS A 84 -10.77 -6.77 -4.85
CA LYS A 84 -10.10 -8.01 -5.28
C LYS A 84 -8.73 -7.77 -5.96
N LEU A 85 -7.99 -6.73 -5.56
CA LEU A 85 -6.64 -6.49 -6.08
C LEU A 85 -5.70 -7.62 -5.66
N THR A 86 -4.87 -8.10 -6.57
CA THR A 86 -3.83 -9.13 -6.32
C THR A 86 -2.42 -8.56 -6.32
N ARG A 87 -2.20 -7.42 -7.00
CA ARG A 87 -0.95 -6.65 -7.03
C ARG A 87 -1.25 -5.16 -7.10
N LEU A 88 -0.43 -4.35 -6.44
CA LEU A 88 -0.49 -2.89 -6.50
C LEU A 88 0.94 -2.31 -6.51
N ASP A 89 1.27 -1.58 -7.55
CA ASP A 89 2.52 -0.84 -7.69
C ASP A 89 2.23 0.65 -7.85
N VAL A 90 2.55 1.44 -6.83
CA VAL A 90 2.29 2.90 -6.79
C VAL A 90 3.57 3.73 -6.92
N ARG A 91 4.70 3.11 -7.30
CA ARG A 91 6.01 3.79 -7.30
C ARG A 91 6.11 5.02 -8.19
N GLY A 92 5.26 5.15 -9.21
CA GLY A 92 5.17 6.34 -10.05
C GLY A 92 4.41 7.50 -9.42
N ASN A 93 3.67 7.30 -8.32
CA ASN A 93 2.83 8.31 -7.70
C ASN A 93 3.53 9.05 -6.55
N LYS A 94 4.44 9.96 -6.92
CA LYS A 94 5.27 10.74 -5.97
C LYS A 94 4.49 11.71 -5.07
N HIS A 95 3.26 12.06 -5.45
CA HIS A 95 2.38 12.98 -4.71
C HIS A 95 1.41 12.28 -3.75
N LEU A 96 1.41 10.95 -3.73
CA LEU A 96 0.49 10.16 -2.91
C LEU A 96 0.78 10.40 -1.42
N LYS A 97 -0.22 10.88 -0.69
CA LYS A 97 -0.18 11.13 0.76
C LYS A 97 -0.95 10.07 1.54
N THR A 98 -2.04 9.56 0.96
CA THR A 98 -2.85 8.51 1.58
C THR A 98 -3.06 7.38 0.59
N LEU A 99 -2.73 6.16 1.03
CA LEU A 99 -3.06 4.93 0.33
C LEU A 99 -3.81 4.00 1.26
N ARG A 100 -5.04 3.65 0.89
CA ARG A 100 -5.89 2.70 1.60
C ARG A 100 -6.31 1.57 0.67
N CYS A 101 -5.60 0.45 0.75
CA CYS A 101 -5.77 -0.73 -0.10
C CYS A 101 -6.08 -1.99 0.72
N GLY A 102 -6.68 -1.83 1.90
CA GLY A 102 -7.04 -2.95 2.76
C GLY A 102 -8.13 -3.85 2.17
N TYR A 103 -8.35 -5.02 2.79
CA TYR A 103 -9.39 -5.98 2.40
C TYR A 103 -9.31 -6.41 0.93
N ASN A 104 -8.09 -6.66 0.44
CA ASN A 104 -7.86 -7.14 -0.93
C ASN A 104 -7.19 -8.53 -0.90
N LEU A 105 -6.70 -8.98 -2.05
CA LEU A 105 -5.96 -10.23 -2.23
C LEU A 105 -4.47 -9.95 -2.52
N LEU A 106 -3.94 -8.81 -2.08
CA LEU A 106 -2.60 -8.36 -2.46
C LEU A 106 -1.54 -9.35 -1.97
N THR A 107 -0.78 -9.89 -2.91
CA THR A 107 0.44 -10.66 -2.63
C THR A 107 1.69 -9.81 -2.81
N SER A 108 1.56 -8.67 -3.50
CA SER A 108 2.62 -7.69 -3.71
C SER A 108 2.06 -6.26 -3.63
N LEU A 109 2.73 -5.44 -2.82
CA LEU A 109 2.51 -4.01 -2.70
C LEU A 109 3.85 -3.29 -2.81
N ASN A 110 4.00 -2.40 -3.79
CA ASN A 110 5.20 -1.60 -3.95
C ASN A 110 4.89 -0.11 -3.74
N VAL A 111 5.39 0.43 -2.63
CA VAL A 111 5.27 1.86 -2.24
C VAL A 111 6.60 2.61 -2.33
N ASN A 112 7.63 1.98 -2.91
CA ASN A 112 8.93 2.64 -3.07
C ASN A 112 8.78 3.89 -3.94
N GLY A 113 9.32 5.03 -3.52
CA GLY A 113 9.20 6.30 -4.25
C GLY A 113 8.02 7.18 -3.81
N CYS A 114 7.07 6.66 -3.01
CA CYS A 114 6.02 7.46 -2.39
C CYS A 114 6.54 8.22 -1.15
N VAL A 115 7.54 9.10 -1.35
CA VAL A 115 8.19 9.85 -0.26
C VAL A 115 7.26 10.82 0.48
N GLN A 116 6.12 11.15 -0.13
CA GLN A 116 5.07 11.98 0.47
C GLN A 116 4.00 11.18 1.23
N LEU A 117 4.09 9.85 1.26
CA LEU A 117 3.08 9.00 1.89
C LEU A 117 3.07 9.22 3.40
N GLU A 118 1.93 9.63 3.92
CA GLU A 118 1.67 9.89 5.35
C GLU A 118 0.84 8.77 5.99
N TYR A 119 -0.10 8.19 5.23
CA TYR A 119 -1.02 7.17 5.71
C TYR A 119 -1.04 5.97 4.77
N LEU A 120 -0.73 4.80 5.30
CA LEU A 120 -0.80 3.53 4.57
C LEU A 120 -1.69 2.54 5.32
N ASP A 121 -2.79 2.11 4.72
CA ASP A 121 -3.55 0.95 5.16
C ASP A 121 -3.47 -0.14 4.09
N CYS A 122 -2.81 -1.24 4.43
CA CYS A 122 -2.74 -2.46 3.63
C CYS A 122 -3.23 -3.68 4.44
N SER A 123 -4.09 -3.48 5.45
CA SER A 123 -4.64 -4.55 6.27
C SER A 123 -5.45 -5.57 5.48
N ALA A 124 -5.63 -6.77 6.03
CA ALA A 124 -6.46 -7.82 5.43
C ALA A 124 -6.08 -8.11 3.97
N ASN A 125 -4.83 -8.51 3.79
CA ASN A 125 -4.23 -8.88 2.51
C ASN A 125 -3.38 -10.16 2.69
N GLN A 126 -2.57 -10.52 1.68
CA GLN A 126 -1.72 -11.72 1.70
C GLN A 126 -0.23 -11.36 1.60
N LEU A 127 0.15 -10.16 2.06
CA LEU A 127 1.52 -9.67 1.94
C LEU A 127 2.47 -10.47 2.83
N THR A 128 3.59 -10.89 2.25
CA THR A 128 4.71 -11.52 2.97
C THR A 128 5.87 -10.55 3.19
N LEU A 129 5.88 -9.42 2.48
CA LEU A 129 6.85 -8.34 2.60
C LEU A 129 6.13 -6.99 2.50
N LEU A 130 6.48 -6.07 3.40
CA LEU A 130 6.09 -4.66 3.32
C LEU A 130 7.35 -3.81 3.47
N ASN A 131 7.83 -3.25 2.37
CA ASN A 131 8.93 -2.29 2.40
C ASN A 131 8.41 -0.86 2.16
N ALA A 132 8.36 -0.09 3.23
CA ALA A 132 8.01 1.32 3.24
C ALA A 132 9.16 2.20 3.77
N SER A 133 10.40 1.68 3.78
CA SER A 133 11.56 2.36 4.37
C SER A 133 11.89 3.72 3.75
N ALA A 134 11.52 3.92 2.47
CA ALA A 134 11.67 5.18 1.74
C ALA A 134 10.54 6.19 2.02
N CYS A 135 9.43 5.79 2.65
CA CYS A 135 8.26 6.63 2.91
C CYS A 135 8.46 7.44 4.19
N THR A 136 9.42 8.36 4.18
CA THR A 136 9.91 9.08 5.36
C THR A 136 8.89 10.01 6.06
N ARG A 137 7.73 10.26 5.44
CA ARG A 137 6.64 11.06 6.00
C ARG A 137 5.52 10.24 6.66
N LEU A 138 5.66 8.92 6.74
CA LEU A 138 4.63 8.05 7.31
C LEU A 138 4.33 8.42 8.77
N LYS A 139 3.05 8.69 9.03
CA LYS A 139 2.44 8.94 10.33
C LYS A 139 1.63 7.75 10.83
N ALA A 140 1.07 6.95 9.93
CA ALA A 140 0.37 5.73 10.29
C ALA A 140 0.55 4.63 9.25
N VAL A 141 0.80 3.41 9.73
CA VAL A 141 0.82 2.19 8.93
C VAL A 141 -0.08 1.16 9.58
N THR A 142 -1.04 0.66 8.82
CA THR A 142 -1.96 -0.39 9.22
C THR A 142 -1.72 -1.62 8.34
N CYS A 143 -1.26 -2.72 8.93
CA CYS A 143 -0.86 -3.91 8.18
C CYS A 143 -1.26 -5.24 8.86
N PHE A 144 -2.19 -5.20 9.82
CA PHE A 144 -2.76 -6.39 10.43
C PHE A 144 -3.42 -7.33 9.40
N LYS A 145 -3.64 -8.59 9.76
CA LYS A 145 -4.21 -9.62 8.87
C LYS A 145 -3.47 -9.71 7.54
N ASN A 146 -2.16 -9.82 7.62
CA ASN A 146 -1.29 -10.19 6.51
C ASN A 146 -0.51 -11.46 6.89
N ARG A 147 0.55 -11.77 6.13
CA ARG A 147 1.50 -12.84 6.42
C ARG A 147 2.88 -12.25 6.73
N LEU A 148 2.92 -11.11 7.43
CA LEU A 148 4.16 -10.39 7.73
C LEU A 148 4.79 -10.88 9.03
N THR A 149 6.11 -10.79 9.10
CA THR A 149 6.90 -10.93 10.33
C THR A 149 7.61 -9.62 10.62
N TYR A 150 8.27 -9.54 11.78
CA TYR A 150 9.11 -8.37 12.11
C TYR A 150 10.16 -8.08 11.02
N GLU A 151 10.81 -9.11 10.51
CA GLU A 151 11.89 -9.00 9.53
C GLU A 151 11.37 -8.54 8.16
N SER A 152 10.13 -8.87 7.82
CA SER A 152 9.53 -8.53 6.53
C SER A 152 8.83 -7.18 6.50
N VAL A 153 8.79 -6.45 7.62
CA VAL A 153 8.32 -5.07 7.68
C VAL A 153 9.49 -4.11 7.78
N LYS A 154 9.71 -3.33 6.72
CA LYS A 154 10.74 -2.29 6.67
C LYS A 154 10.08 -0.92 6.73
N LEU A 155 10.14 -0.28 7.89
CA LEU A 155 9.66 1.08 8.10
C LEU A 155 10.81 2.11 8.00
N PRO A 156 10.50 3.40 7.85
CA PRO A 156 11.49 4.47 7.98
C PRO A 156 12.31 4.33 9.28
N LYS A 157 13.61 4.67 9.19
CA LYS A 157 14.59 4.47 10.27
C LYS A 157 14.18 5.13 11.60
N VAL A 158 13.54 6.29 11.52
CA VAL A 158 12.99 7.00 12.67
C VAL A 158 11.51 7.25 12.40
N GLY A 159 10.66 6.71 13.25
CA GLY A 159 9.22 6.94 13.26
C GLY A 159 8.86 8.04 14.26
N ASN A 160 7.76 8.73 13.96
CA ASN A 160 6.97 9.49 14.93
C ASN A 160 5.48 9.12 14.81
N GLY A 161 5.22 7.98 14.16
CA GLY A 161 3.91 7.50 13.77
C GLY A 161 3.49 6.23 14.50
N THR A 162 2.32 5.75 14.13
CA THR A 162 1.71 4.53 14.67
C THR A 162 1.85 3.39 13.67
N LEU A 163 2.26 2.22 14.15
CA LEU A 163 2.18 0.94 13.47
C LEU A 163 1.08 0.11 14.11
N MET A 164 -0.01 -0.12 13.37
CA MET A 164 -1.05 -1.06 13.76
C MET A 164 -0.80 -2.41 13.09
N PHE A 165 -0.22 -3.33 13.86
CA PHE A 165 0.36 -4.58 13.33
C PHE A 165 -0.55 -5.80 13.52
N LYS A 166 -1.47 -5.77 14.49
CA LYS A 166 -2.30 -6.92 14.81
C LYS A 166 -3.76 -6.54 15.04
N ASN A 167 -4.67 -7.39 14.57
CA ASN A 167 -6.09 -7.35 14.92
C ASN A 167 -6.45 -8.53 15.83
N THR A 168 -6.58 -8.27 17.12
CA THR A 168 -6.77 -9.33 18.13
C THR A 168 -8.20 -9.88 18.18
N LYS A 169 -9.14 -9.34 17.38
CA LYS A 169 -10.52 -9.84 17.36
C LYS A 169 -10.78 -10.90 16.31
N GLU A 170 -10.01 -10.91 15.24
CA GLU A 170 -10.41 -11.59 14.01
C GLU A 170 -9.34 -12.55 13.53
N GLY A 171 -9.07 -13.63 14.27
CA GLY A 171 -8.23 -14.75 13.81
C GLY A 171 -6.87 -14.36 13.22
N ASP A 172 -6.35 -13.17 13.55
CA ASP A 172 -5.13 -12.65 12.98
C ASP A 172 -3.94 -13.41 13.57
N THR A 173 -3.24 -14.12 12.71
CA THR A 173 -2.11 -14.97 13.10
C THR A 173 -0.80 -14.18 13.13
N GLN A 174 -0.78 -12.98 12.55
CA GLN A 174 0.36 -12.08 12.60
C GLN A 174 0.57 -11.60 14.04
N LYS A 175 1.82 -11.62 14.50
CA LYS A 175 2.21 -11.21 15.85
C LYS A 175 3.66 -10.74 15.90
N LEU A 176 3.97 -9.93 16.90
CA LEU A 176 5.34 -9.54 17.25
C LEU A 176 5.62 -10.03 18.66
N THR A 177 6.87 -10.41 18.93
CA THR A 177 7.31 -10.66 20.31
C THR A 177 7.47 -9.33 21.07
N PRO A 178 7.44 -9.36 22.42
CA PRO A 178 7.69 -8.15 23.22
C PRO A 178 9.03 -7.46 22.92
N THR A 179 10.07 -8.23 22.59
CA THR A 179 11.38 -7.70 22.18
C THR A 179 11.27 -6.94 20.86
N GLN A 180 10.58 -7.49 19.85
CA GLN A 180 10.39 -6.83 18.56
C GLN A 180 9.56 -5.54 18.68
N VAL A 181 8.51 -5.55 19.52
CA VAL A 181 7.75 -4.33 19.86
C VAL A 181 8.67 -3.27 20.47
N THR A 182 9.51 -3.67 21.42
CA THR A 182 10.47 -2.75 22.08
C THR A 182 11.45 -2.15 21.07
N GLU A 183 11.94 -2.93 20.10
CA GLU A 183 12.82 -2.43 19.04
C GLU A 183 12.14 -1.42 18.13
N LEU A 184 10.87 -1.62 17.78
CA LEU A 184 10.08 -0.65 17.00
C LEU A 184 9.86 0.64 17.79
N LYS A 185 9.55 0.53 19.08
CA LYS A 185 9.40 1.68 20.00
C LYS A 185 10.70 2.47 20.13
N LYS A 186 11.85 1.79 20.22
CA LYS A 186 13.19 2.45 20.20
C LYS A 186 13.47 3.20 18.89
N LYS A 187 12.89 2.74 17.77
CA LYS A 187 12.92 3.43 16.47
C LYS A 187 11.88 4.57 16.37
N GLY A 188 11.14 4.87 17.45
CA GLY A 188 10.18 5.98 17.52
C GLY A 188 8.75 5.65 17.09
N TRP A 189 8.45 4.38 16.81
CA TRP A 189 7.10 3.95 16.43
C TRP A 189 6.24 3.63 17.65
N LYS A 190 5.02 4.16 17.70
CA LYS A 190 3.96 3.58 18.54
C LYS A 190 3.52 2.27 17.91
N VAL A 191 3.40 1.21 18.68
CA VAL A 191 2.94 -0.09 18.17
C VAL A 191 1.60 -0.39 18.83
N GLU A 192 0.57 -0.50 18.01
CA GLU A 192 -0.82 -0.60 18.46
C GLU A 192 -1.50 -1.86 17.90
N GLN A 193 -2.53 -2.30 18.60
CA GLN A 193 -3.41 -3.41 18.22
C GLN A 193 -4.84 -2.91 18.04
N TRP A 194 -5.58 -3.57 17.16
CA TRP A 194 -7.01 -3.31 17.01
C TRP A 194 -7.83 -4.18 17.97
N ARG A 195 -8.42 -3.56 19.02
CA ARG A 195 -9.30 -4.23 19.99
C ARG A 195 -10.48 -3.33 20.42
N TRP A 196 -11.27 -2.84 19.46
CA TRP A 196 -12.34 -1.82 19.62
C TRP A 196 -11.84 -0.38 19.70
N ASN A 197 -10.64 -0.15 20.22
CA ASN A 197 -9.91 1.11 20.15
C ASN A 197 -8.42 0.81 19.83
N ASN A 198 -7.70 1.85 19.42
CA ASN A 198 -6.25 1.82 19.23
C ASN A 198 -5.56 1.68 20.59
N GLU A 199 -5.19 0.46 20.96
CA GLU A 199 -4.52 0.15 22.23
C GLU A 199 -3.03 -0.15 21.98
N ASP A 200 -2.18 0.14 22.97
CA ASP A 200 -0.78 -0.27 22.94
C ASP A 200 -0.68 -1.80 22.77
N TYR A 201 0.15 -2.25 21.84
CA TYR A 201 0.41 -3.67 21.60
C TYR A 201 1.68 -4.09 22.33
N PRO A 202 1.61 -4.89 23.41
CA PRO A 202 2.79 -5.29 24.17
C PRO A 202 3.60 -6.41 23.48
N GLY A 203 3.04 -7.05 22.45
CA GLY A 203 3.58 -8.27 21.85
C GLY A 203 3.00 -9.54 22.50
N GLU A 204 3.17 -10.68 21.82
CA GLU A 204 2.72 -12.02 22.22
C GLU A 204 3.84 -13.06 22.15
#